data_AF-A0A9C7RJM9-F1
#
_entry.id   AF-A0A9C7RJM9-F1
#
_cell.length_a   1.000
_cell.length_b   1.000
_cell.length_c   1.000
_cell.angle_alpha   90.00
_cell.angle_beta   90.00
_cell.angle_gamma   90.00
#
_symmetry.space_group_name_H-M   'P 1'
#
loop_
_entity.id
_entity.type
_entity.pdbx_description
1 polymer ?
#
loop_
_entity_poly.entity_id
_entity_poly.type
_entity_poly.pdbx_seq_one_letter_code
_entity_poly.pdbx_strand_id
1 'polypeptide(L)'
;MNVIKSRFLRACHRMPVDATPVWFMRQAGRYMAEYRAIREKFTLLEMVERPEIAAEVTLQPVEAHGVDAAILFADILLPVVPMGFNLKFVKGEGPRIDNPFRTEDDLKRIQKINAITDLGHVMEAIKILREELSDEVALIGFSGAPFTVASYIIEGGPSKEYHHVKSLMYAYPEVWGEFMSLVTDTLTDYLVS
;
A
#
# COMPACT_ATOMS: atom_id res chain seq x y z
N MET A 1 28.93 9.66 -9.70
CA MET A 1 27.67 10.15 -9.10
C MET A 1 26.56 9.91 -10.11
N ASN A 2 25.54 9.13 -9.77
CA ASN A 2 24.37 8.97 -10.63
C ASN A 2 23.64 10.32 -10.73
N VAL A 3 23.45 10.81 -11.96
CA VAL A 3 22.72 12.05 -12.22
C VAL A 3 21.23 11.75 -12.04
N ILE A 4 20.59 12.36 -11.05
CA ILE A 4 19.13 12.27 -10.85
C ILE A 4 18.44 13.06 -11.97
N LYS A 5 17.81 12.36 -12.91
CA LYS A 5 17.10 12.95 -14.05
C LYS A 5 15.67 13.40 -13.70
N SER A 6 14.94 12.62 -12.89
CA SER A 6 13.56 12.93 -12.51
C SER A 6 13.40 14.26 -11.77
N ARG A 7 12.47 15.11 -12.26
CA ARG A 7 12.09 16.38 -11.59
C ARG A 7 11.57 16.14 -10.18
N PHE A 8 10.74 15.11 -9.99
CA PHE A 8 10.17 14.77 -8.69
C PHE A 8 11.25 14.47 -7.66
N LEU A 9 12.19 13.57 -7.97
CA LEU A 9 13.27 13.22 -7.05
C LEU A 9 14.18 14.42 -6.74
N ARG A 10 14.51 15.22 -7.76
CA ARG A 10 15.28 16.47 -7.57
C ARG A 10 14.58 17.42 -6.60
N ALA A 11 13.27 17.64 -6.79
CA ALA A 11 12.49 18.50 -5.90
C ALA A 11 12.44 17.96 -4.47
N CYS A 12 12.25 16.65 -4.27
CA CYS A 12 12.32 16.01 -2.95
C CYS A 12 13.68 16.22 -2.26
N HIS A 13 14.77 16.24 -3.03
CA HIS A 13 16.11 16.54 -2.53
C HIS A 13 16.43 18.05 -2.45
N ARG A 14 15.45 18.93 -2.70
CA ARG A 14 15.60 20.40 -2.71
C ARG A 14 16.65 20.88 -3.74
N MET A 15 16.79 20.15 -4.84
CA MET A 15 17.64 20.53 -5.97
C MET A 15 16.87 21.42 -6.96
N PRO A 16 17.55 22.27 -7.76
CA PRO A 16 16.90 23.06 -8.79
C PRO A 16 16.16 22.20 -9.82
N VAL A 17 14.98 22.65 -10.25
CA VAL A 17 14.17 22.05 -11.31
C VAL A 17 13.71 23.14 -12.27
N ASP A 18 13.46 22.77 -13.52
CA ASP A 18 12.97 23.65 -14.58
C ASP A 18 11.46 23.93 -14.50
N ALA A 19 10.71 23.03 -13.86
CA ALA A 19 9.30 23.21 -13.52
C ALA A 19 8.95 22.48 -12.21
N THR A 20 7.86 22.88 -11.55
CA THR A 20 7.36 22.18 -10.36
C THR A 20 6.80 20.81 -10.77
N PRO A 21 7.31 19.69 -10.22
CA PRO A 21 6.81 18.36 -10.58
C PRO A 21 5.42 18.10 -10.00
N VAL A 22 4.58 17.36 -10.72
CA VAL A 22 3.20 17.04 -10.35
C VAL A 22 2.91 15.56 -10.52
N TRP A 23 2.17 15.01 -9.54
CA TRP A 23 1.49 13.72 -9.60
C TRP A 23 0.23 13.81 -8.71
N PHE A 24 -0.69 12.86 -8.82
CA PHE A 24 -1.95 12.92 -8.06
C PHE A 24 -2.20 11.66 -7.23
N MET A 25 -2.64 11.86 -5.98
CA MET A 25 -3.17 10.74 -5.18
C MET A 25 -4.38 10.13 -5.91
N ARG A 26 -4.39 8.80 -6.05
CA ARG A 26 -5.38 8.05 -6.83
C ARG A 26 -5.40 8.40 -8.33
N GLN A 27 -4.25 8.76 -8.91
CA GLN A 27 -4.10 8.98 -10.35
C GLN A 27 -4.46 7.75 -11.18
N ALA A 28 -4.15 6.54 -10.70
CA ALA A 28 -4.69 5.31 -11.28
C ALA A 28 -6.04 5.00 -10.60
N GLY A 29 -7.15 5.20 -11.31
CA GLY A 29 -8.45 5.04 -10.66
C GLY A 29 -9.68 5.14 -11.56
N ARG A 30 -10.84 5.02 -10.93
CA ARG A 30 -12.15 4.85 -11.59
C ARG A 30 -12.57 6.00 -12.52
N TYR A 31 -11.87 7.13 -12.52
CA TYR A 31 -12.14 8.21 -13.47
C TYR A 31 -11.68 7.83 -14.90
N MET A 32 -10.67 6.98 -15.03
CA MET A 32 -10.14 6.49 -16.31
C MET A 32 -10.97 5.33 -16.86
N ALA A 33 -11.20 5.30 -18.18
CA ALA A 33 -12.01 4.26 -18.82
C ALA A 33 -11.27 2.91 -18.87
N GLU A 34 -9.97 2.98 -19.12
CA GLU A 34 -9.00 1.90 -19.20
C GLU A 34 -8.93 1.16 -17.86
N TYR A 35 -8.80 1.92 -16.75
CA TYR A 35 -8.87 1.36 -15.40
C TYR A 35 -10.20 0.61 -15.15
N ARG A 36 -11.34 1.20 -15.53
CA ARG A 36 -12.65 0.58 -15.33
C ARG A 36 -12.76 -0.74 -16.11
N ALA A 37 -12.25 -0.78 -17.35
CA ALA A 37 -12.26 -1.98 -18.18
C ALA A 37 -11.46 -3.15 -17.56
N ILE A 38 -10.35 -2.86 -16.86
CA ILE A 38 -9.61 -3.88 -16.11
C ILE A 38 -10.39 -4.28 -14.86
N ARG A 39 -10.94 -3.31 -14.12
CA ARG A 39 -11.66 -3.53 -12.86
C ARG A 39 -12.96 -4.32 -13.03
N GLU A 40 -13.53 -4.37 -14.22
CA GLU A 40 -14.67 -5.22 -14.59
C GLU A 40 -14.30 -6.71 -14.67
N LYS A 41 -13.04 -7.01 -14.97
CA LYS A 41 -12.52 -8.39 -15.13
C LYS A 41 -11.93 -8.95 -13.85
N PHE A 42 -11.37 -8.08 -13.00
CA PHE A 42 -10.62 -8.46 -11.80
C PHE A 42 -11.11 -7.71 -10.57
N THR A 43 -11.11 -8.38 -9.42
CA THR A 43 -11.23 -7.75 -8.10
C THR A 43 -10.00 -6.92 -7.77
N LEU A 44 -10.09 -6.05 -6.77
CA LEU A 44 -8.94 -5.21 -6.38
C LEU A 44 -7.74 -6.07 -5.95
N LEU A 45 -7.99 -7.13 -5.15
CA LEU A 45 -6.95 -8.06 -4.71
C LEU A 45 -6.33 -8.80 -5.91
N GLU A 46 -7.14 -9.32 -6.83
CA GLU A 46 -6.60 -9.99 -8.02
C GLU A 46 -5.75 -9.05 -8.89
N MET A 47 -6.10 -7.76 -8.98
CA MET A 47 -5.30 -6.79 -9.74
C MET A 47 -3.94 -6.54 -9.10
N VAL A 48 -3.87 -6.44 -7.77
CA VAL A 48 -2.62 -6.17 -7.04
C VAL A 48 -1.77 -7.43 -6.87
N GLU A 49 -2.37 -8.62 -6.83
CA GLU A 49 -1.67 -9.91 -6.79
C GLU A 49 -1.04 -10.31 -8.14
N ARG A 50 -1.39 -9.62 -9.23
CA ARG A 50 -0.88 -9.86 -10.58
C ARG A 50 0.09 -8.75 -10.98
N PRO A 51 1.41 -9.00 -10.95
CA PRO A 51 2.42 -7.97 -11.18
C PRO A 51 2.24 -7.18 -12.48
N GLU A 52 1.91 -7.88 -13.56
CA GLU A 52 1.69 -7.30 -14.89
C GLU A 52 0.47 -6.36 -14.92
N ILE A 53 -0.61 -6.70 -14.20
CA ILE A 53 -1.81 -5.86 -14.13
C ILE A 53 -1.57 -4.66 -13.24
N ALA A 54 -0.90 -4.84 -12.10
CA ALA A 54 -0.52 -3.75 -11.22
C ALA A 54 0.40 -2.73 -11.94
N ALA A 55 1.34 -3.23 -12.74
CA ALA A 55 2.22 -2.40 -13.56
C ALA A 55 1.43 -1.64 -14.64
N GLU A 56 0.61 -2.35 -15.43
CA GLU A 56 -0.26 -1.74 -16.47
C GLU A 56 -1.09 -0.59 -15.88
N VAL A 57 -1.78 -0.84 -14.76
CA VAL A 57 -2.62 0.16 -14.10
C VAL A 57 -1.82 1.36 -13.57
N THR A 58 -0.59 1.11 -13.09
CA THR A 58 0.30 2.17 -12.59
C THR A 58 0.76 3.11 -13.69
N LEU A 59 0.94 2.60 -14.91
CA LEU A 59 1.45 3.35 -16.07
C LEU A 59 0.39 4.20 -16.76
N GLN A 60 -0.88 3.79 -16.74
CA GLN A 60 -1.99 4.50 -17.39
C GLN A 60 -1.97 6.03 -17.18
N PRO A 61 -1.80 6.57 -15.95
CA PRO A 61 -1.84 8.01 -15.72
C PRO A 61 -0.55 8.71 -16.18
N VAL A 62 0.58 8.00 -16.18
CA VAL A 62 1.86 8.51 -16.70
C VAL A 62 1.73 8.74 -18.19
N GLU A 63 1.20 7.77 -18.92
CA GLU A 63 0.98 7.85 -20.37
C GLU A 63 -0.09 8.88 -20.74
N ALA A 64 -1.21 8.89 -20.00
CA ALA A 64 -2.34 9.77 -20.31
C ALA A 64 -2.11 11.25 -19.93
N HIS A 65 -1.27 11.53 -18.92
CA HIS A 65 -1.16 12.86 -18.33
C HIS A 65 0.27 13.40 -18.22
N GLY A 66 1.31 12.60 -18.48
CA GLY A 66 2.70 13.04 -18.41
C GLY A 66 3.13 13.50 -17.02
N VAL A 67 2.60 12.88 -15.96
CA VAL A 67 2.98 13.20 -14.56
C VAL A 67 4.44 12.86 -14.28
N ASP A 68 5.09 13.61 -13.37
CA ASP A 68 6.51 13.45 -13.05
C ASP A 68 6.80 12.26 -12.13
N ALA A 69 5.76 11.60 -11.62
CA ALA A 69 5.87 10.39 -10.83
C ALA A 69 4.71 9.41 -11.05
N ALA A 70 5.05 8.14 -11.13
CA ALA A 70 4.14 7.02 -11.00
C ALA A 70 4.03 6.63 -9.52
N ILE A 71 2.83 6.29 -9.05
CA ILE A 71 2.65 5.67 -7.74
C ILE A 71 2.18 4.23 -7.96
N LEU A 72 2.88 3.29 -7.31
CA LEU A 72 2.57 1.87 -7.39
C LEU A 72 1.07 1.63 -7.14
N PHE A 73 0.44 0.83 -8.01
CA PHE A 73 -0.90 0.35 -7.77
C PHE A 73 -0.87 -0.84 -6.80
N ALA A 74 -1.05 -0.55 -5.51
CA ALA A 74 -1.14 -1.51 -4.44
C ALA A 74 -2.21 -1.09 -3.41
N ASP A 75 -2.38 -1.86 -2.33
CA ASP A 75 -3.23 -1.49 -1.20
C ASP A 75 -2.41 -1.48 0.11
N ILE A 76 -2.73 -0.57 1.04
CA ILE A 76 -2.01 -0.47 2.33
C ILE A 76 -2.22 -1.69 3.22
N LEU A 77 -3.22 -2.53 2.94
CA LEU A 77 -3.57 -3.71 3.72
C LEU A 77 -2.99 -5.01 3.15
N LEU A 78 -2.16 -4.97 2.09
CA LEU A 78 -1.54 -6.18 1.57
C LEU A 78 -0.72 -6.96 2.61
N PRO A 79 0.09 -6.32 3.48
CA PRO A 79 0.85 -7.04 4.51
C PRO A 79 -0.05 -7.76 5.54
N VAL A 80 -1.31 -7.36 5.66
CA VAL A 80 -2.24 -7.89 6.67
C VAL A 80 -2.64 -9.34 6.38
N VAL A 81 -2.73 -9.73 5.10
CA VAL A 81 -3.07 -11.11 4.71
C VAL A 81 -2.02 -12.12 5.19
N PRO A 82 -0.72 -11.99 4.82
CA PRO A 82 0.30 -12.93 5.30
C PRO A 82 0.54 -12.85 6.81
N MET A 83 0.19 -11.73 7.48
CA MET A 83 0.17 -11.66 8.95
C MET A 83 -0.89 -12.56 9.62
N GLY A 84 -1.79 -13.18 8.86
CA GLY A 84 -2.81 -14.12 9.35
C GLY A 84 -4.21 -13.52 9.51
N PHE A 85 -4.49 -12.39 8.86
CA PHE A 85 -5.81 -11.75 8.90
C PHE A 85 -6.57 -11.92 7.58
N ASN A 86 -7.85 -12.25 7.69
CA ASN A 86 -8.73 -12.57 6.57
C ASN A 86 -9.31 -11.29 5.98
N LEU A 87 -8.53 -10.63 5.12
CA LEU A 87 -8.93 -9.41 4.41
C LEU A 87 -9.85 -9.73 3.23
N LYS A 88 -10.96 -8.99 3.11
CA LYS A 88 -11.87 -9.00 1.96
C LYS A 88 -12.22 -7.57 1.56
N PHE A 89 -12.38 -7.34 0.26
CA PHE A 89 -12.92 -6.08 -0.25
C PHE A 89 -14.38 -6.26 -0.66
N VAL A 90 -15.29 -5.76 0.18
CA VAL A 90 -16.73 -5.84 -0.07
C VAL A 90 -17.15 -4.67 -0.94
N LYS A 91 -17.87 -4.96 -2.04
CA LYS A 91 -18.31 -3.96 -3.01
C LYS A 91 -19.22 -2.92 -2.33
N GLY A 92 -18.77 -1.67 -2.29
CA GLY A 92 -19.51 -0.56 -1.70
C GLY A 92 -19.26 -0.32 -0.21
N GLU A 93 -18.64 -1.27 0.50
CA GLU A 93 -18.38 -1.18 1.95
C GLU A 93 -16.91 -0.98 2.29
N GLY A 94 -16.00 -1.38 1.38
CA GLY A 94 -14.56 -1.24 1.59
C GLY A 94 -13.91 -2.52 2.16
N PRO A 95 -12.71 -2.41 2.75
CA PRO A 95 -12.02 -3.56 3.33
C PRO A 95 -12.71 -4.02 4.63
N ARG A 96 -12.78 -5.33 4.80
CA ARG A 96 -13.31 -6.03 5.98
C ARG A 96 -12.33 -7.11 6.40
N ILE A 97 -12.12 -7.25 7.71
CA ILE A 97 -11.30 -8.31 8.29
C ILE A 97 -12.21 -9.18 9.15
N ASP A 98 -12.37 -10.45 8.75
CA ASP A 98 -13.33 -11.36 9.38
C ASP A 98 -12.87 -11.91 10.74
N ASN A 99 -11.57 -11.86 11.02
CA ASN A 99 -10.94 -12.27 12.27
C ASN A 99 -10.17 -11.09 12.91
N PRO A 100 -10.86 -10.01 13.31
CA PRO A 100 -10.21 -8.80 13.82
C PRO A 100 -9.43 -9.08 15.11
N PHE A 101 -8.39 -8.28 15.37
CA PHE A 101 -7.65 -8.32 16.63
C PHE A 101 -8.50 -7.70 17.76
N ARG A 102 -8.63 -8.40 18.89
CA ARG A 102 -9.50 -8.00 20.01
C ARG A 102 -8.82 -8.12 21.36
N THR A 103 -7.99 -9.14 21.55
CA THR A 103 -7.49 -9.56 22.86
C THR A 103 -5.99 -9.85 22.83
N GLU A 104 -5.37 -9.94 23.99
CA GLU A 104 -3.96 -10.35 24.12
C GLU A 104 -3.67 -11.71 23.47
N ASP A 105 -4.62 -12.66 23.54
CA ASP A 105 -4.46 -13.97 22.91
C ASP A 105 -4.33 -13.88 21.38
N ASP A 106 -4.82 -12.81 20.75
CA ASP A 106 -4.65 -12.59 19.31
C ASP A 106 -3.20 -12.31 18.92
N LEU A 107 -2.33 -11.89 19.84
CA LEU A 107 -0.89 -11.72 19.55
C LEU A 107 -0.27 -13.04 19.08
N LYS A 108 -0.70 -14.16 19.68
CA LYS A 108 -0.13 -15.49 19.44
C LYS A 108 -0.37 -16.02 18.03
N ARG A 109 -1.37 -15.49 17.32
CA ARG A 109 -1.71 -15.91 15.94
C ARG A 109 -1.10 -15.03 14.85
N ILE A 110 -0.51 -13.89 15.21
CA ILE A 110 0.13 -13.00 14.24
C ILE A 110 1.36 -13.69 13.66
N GLN A 111 1.38 -13.83 12.35
CA GLN A 111 2.53 -14.38 11.65
C GLN A 111 3.56 -13.27 11.40
N LYS A 112 4.83 -13.58 11.64
CA LYS A 112 5.94 -12.76 11.13
C LYS A 112 6.05 -13.02 9.64
N ILE A 113 6.08 -11.96 8.85
CA ILE A 113 6.17 -12.06 7.39
C ILE A 113 7.57 -11.66 6.92
N ASN A 114 7.95 -12.15 5.74
CA ASN A 114 9.10 -11.67 4.98
C ASN A 114 8.55 -11.00 3.71
N ALA A 115 8.79 -9.70 3.55
CA ALA A 115 8.16 -8.94 2.47
C ALA A 115 8.56 -9.44 1.07
N ILE A 116 9.80 -9.90 0.87
CA ILE A 116 10.27 -10.40 -0.43
C ILE A 116 9.52 -11.68 -0.82
N THR A 117 9.28 -12.60 0.12
CA THR A 117 8.62 -13.87 -0.18
C THR A 117 7.10 -13.76 -0.14
N ASP A 118 6.55 -13.13 0.90
CA ASP A 118 5.10 -13.09 1.15
C ASP A 118 4.39 -12.01 0.33
N LEU A 119 5.12 -10.97 -0.09
CA LEU A 119 4.64 -9.89 -0.95
C LEU A 119 5.43 -9.82 -2.26
N GLY A 120 5.99 -10.95 -2.71
CA GLY A 120 6.83 -11.02 -3.91
C GLY A 120 6.15 -10.52 -5.19
N HIS A 121 4.81 -10.60 -5.26
CA HIS A 121 4.03 -10.02 -6.36
C HIS A 121 4.21 -8.49 -6.44
N VAL A 122 4.32 -7.80 -5.30
CA VAL A 122 4.61 -6.36 -5.25
C VAL A 122 6.01 -6.07 -5.76
N MET A 123 6.99 -6.88 -5.35
CA MET A 123 8.39 -6.71 -5.75
C MET A 123 8.56 -6.91 -7.26
N GLU A 124 7.87 -7.90 -7.83
CA GLU A 124 7.87 -8.12 -9.28
C GLU A 124 7.17 -6.96 -10.02
N ALA A 125 6.06 -6.42 -9.49
CA ALA A 125 5.40 -5.25 -10.09
C ALA A 125 6.33 -4.02 -10.11
N ILE A 126 7.06 -3.80 -9.01
CA ILE A 126 8.08 -2.74 -8.91
C ILE A 126 9.15 -2.97 -9.97
N LYS A 127 9.66 -4.21 -10.11
CA LYS A 127 10.69 -4.52 -11.12
C LYS A 127 10.22 -4.21 -12.53
N ILE A 128 9.02 -4.66 -12.92
CA ILE A 128 8.42 -4.36 -14.24
C ILE A 128 8.35 -2.84 -14.43
N LEU A 129 7.83 -2.11 -13.44
CA LEU A 129 7.71 -0.65 -13.51
C LEU A 129 9.06 0.06 -13.62
N ARG A 130 10.11 -0.44 -12.98
CA ARG A 130 11.45 0.13 -13.10
C ARG A 130 12.08 -0.12 -14.47
N GLU A 131 11.67 -1.17 -15.17
CA GLU A 131 12.10 -1.46 -16.55
C GLU A 131 11.30 -0.63 -17.57
N GLU A 132 10.01 -0.38 -17.33
CA GLU A 132 9.11 0.31 -18.27
C GLU A 132 9.09 1.84 -18.11
N LEU A 133 9.28 2.37 -16.89
CA LEU A 133 9.33 3.81 -16.66
C LEU A 133 10.63 4.42 -17.16
N SER A 134 10.54 5.60 -17.79
CA SER A 134 11.73 6.38 -18.11
C SER A 134 12.42 6.88 -16.83
N ASP A 135 13.74 7.12 -16.90
CA ASP A 135 14.52 7.70 -15.78
C ASP A 135 14.01 9.08 -15.30
N GLU A 136 13.15 9.73 -16.10
CA GLU A 136 12.57 11.04 -15.79
C GLU A 136 11.32 10.92 -14.89
N VAL A 137 10.66 9.77 -14.89
CA VAL A 137 9.48 9.51 -14.06
C VAL A 137 9.89 8.75 -12.81
N ALA A 138 9.64 9.32 -11.64
CA ALA A 138 9.91 8.63 -10.38
C ALA A 138 8.87 7.53 -10.14
N LEU A 139 9.28 6.40 -9.55
CA LEU A 139 8.35 5.41 -9.01
C LEU A 139 8.23 5.61 -7.49
N ILE A 140 7.01 5.86 -7.03
CA ILE A 140 6.68 5.99 -5.61
C ILE A 140 6.14 4.65 -5.11
N GLY A 141 6.93 3.98 -4.27
CA GLY A 141 6.44 2.93 -3.37
C GLY A 141 5.78 3.53 -2.13
N PHE A 142 4.91 2.78 -1.45
CA PHE A 142 4.22 3.27 -0.27
C PHE A 142 3.81 2.14 0.66
N SER A 143 3.50 2.51 1.90
CA SER A 143 2.93 1.63 2.93
C SER A 143 1.96 2.42 3.79
N GLY A 144 1.07 1.73 4.50
CA GLY A 144 0.23 2.34 5.51
C GLY A 144 1.03 2.78 6.73
N ALA A 145 0.57 3.79 7.47
CA ALA A 145 1.13 4.07 8.78
C ALA A 145 0.74 2.95 9.78
N PRO A 146 1.60 2.57 10.74
CA PRO A 146 1.30 1.50 11.69
C PRO A 146 -0.04 1.65 12.40
N PHE A 147 -0.36 2.84 12.91
CA PHE A 147 -1.65 3.11 13.57
C PHE A 147 -2.84 2.89 12.63
N THR A 148 -2.72 3.30 11.36
CA THR A 148 -3.78 3.15 10.36
C THR A 148 -4.00 1.67 10.03
N VAL A 149 -2.94 0.91 9.80
CA VAL A 149 -3.03 -0.53 9.50
C VAL A 149 -3.58 -1.29 10.72
N ALA A 150 -3.06 -1.00 11.91
CA ALA A 150 -3.58 -1.49 13.17
C ALA A 150 -5.07 -1.19 13.34
N SER A 151 -5.51 0.00 12.94
CA SER A 151 -6.93 0.38 13.02
C SER A 151 -7.83 -0.49 12.15
N TYR A 152 -7.40 -0.85 10.94
CA TYR A 152 -8.16 -1.81 10.12
C TYR A 152 -8.19 -3.20 10.75
N ILE A 153 -7.03 -3.70 11.19
CA ILE A 153 -6.89 -5.01 11.83
C ILE A 153 -7.79 -5.13 13.06
N ILE A 154 -7.80 -4.09 13.89
CA ILE A 154 -8.60 -4.05 15.10
C ILE A 154 -10.05 -3.79 14.72
N GLU A 155 -10.43 -2.68 14.10
CA GLU A 155 -11.86 -2.37 13.88
C GLU A 155 -12.57 -3.46 13.06
N GLY A 156 -11.88 -4.10 12.11
CA GLY A 156 -12.42 -5.19 11.30
C GLY A 156 -13.24 -4.71 10.09
N GLY A 157 -13.36 -3.40 9.91
CA GLY A 157 -14.16 -2.78 8.86
C GLY A 157 -14.20 -1.26 9.00
N PRO A 158 -15.07 -0.58 8.24
CA PRO A 158 -15.20 0.87 8.31
C PRO A 158 -15.63 1.32 9.71
N SER A 159 -14.85 2.21 10.31
CA SER A 159 -15.11 2.78 11.63
C SER A 159 -14.91 4.29 11.57
N LYS A 160 -15.82 5.05 12.18
CA LYS A 160 -15.72 6.51 12.30
C LYS A 160 -15.10 6.93 13.63
N GLU A 161 -15.40 6.17 14.68
CA GLU A 161 -15.06 6.54 16.06
C GLU A 161 -13.85 5.79 16.61
N TYR A 162 -13.46 4.68 15.96
CA TYR A 162 -12.30 3.83 16.34
C TYR A 162 -12.37 3.35 17.80
N HIS A 163 -13.55 2.92 18.23
CA HIS A 163 -13.80 2.55 19.63
C HIS A 163 -12.96 1.37 20.08
N HIS A 164 -12.76 0.35 19.24
CA HIS A 164 -11.99 -0.83 19.62
C HIS A 164 -10.49 -0.52 19.70
N VAL A 165 -9.97 0.25 18.74
CA VAL A 165 -8.57 0.71 18.75
C VAL A 165 -8.30 1.53 20.01
N LYS A 166 -9.12 2.54 20.29
CA LYS A 166 -8.95 3.39 21.49
C LYS A 166 -9.09 2.59 22.78
N SER A 167 -10.06 1.68 22.85
CA SER A 167 -10.24 0.83 24.02
C SER A 167 -9.02 -0.06 24.28
N LEU A 168 -8.48 -0.71 23.26
CA LEU A 168 -7.26 -1.52 23.38
C LEU A 168 -6.07 -0.66 23.81
N MET A 169 -5.86 0.48 23.15
CA MET A 169 -4.76 1.40 23.41
C MET A 169 -4.77 1.95 24.85
N TYR A 170 -5.94 2.29 25.39
CA TYR A 170 -6.05 2.86 26.74
C TYR A 170 -6.14 1.81 27.84
N ALA A 171 -6.86 0.72 27.62
CA ALA A 171 -7.08 -0.30 28.66
C ALA A 171 -5.93 -1.31 28.75
N TYR A 172 -5.23 -1.57 27.64
CA TYR A 172 -4.19 -2.60 27.55
C TYR A 172 -2.92 -2.05 26.84
N PRO A 173 -2.24 -1.05 27.43
CA PRO A 173 -1.12 -0.36 26.77
C PRO A 173 0.07 -1.27 26.43
N GLU A 174 0.30 -2.33 27.22
CA GLU A 174 1.36 -3.32 26.95
C GLU A 174 1.05 -4.15 25.70
N VAL A 175 -0.16 -4.70 25.61
CA VAL A 175 -0.67 -5.43 24.43
C VAL A 175 -0.64 -4.54 23.18
N TRP A 176 -1.06 -3.28 23.32
CA TRP A 176 -0.99 -2.31 22.25
C TRP A 176 0.45 -2.06 21.80
N GLY A 177 1.39 -1.89 22.73
CA GLY A 177 2.81 -1.69 22.44
C GLY A 177 3.41 -2.86 21.66
N GLU A 178 3.16 -4.09 22.11
CA GLU A 178 3.65 -5.30 21.43
C GLU A 178 3.04 -5.43 20.03
N PHE A 179 1.72 -5.25 19.90
CA PHE A 179 1.05 -5.28 18.61
C PHE A 179 1.59 -4.22 17.64
N MET A 180 1.79 -2.98 18.12
CA MET A 180 2.34 -1.90 17.31
C MET A 180 3.78 -2.14 16.89
N SER A 181 4.59 -2.79 17.73
CA SER A 181 5.95 -3.22 17.34
C SER A 181 5.88 -4.20 16.17
N LEU A 182 5.06 -5.25 16.27
CA LEU A 182 4.90 -6.26 15.22
C LEU A 182 4.44 -5.64 13.88
N VAL A 183 3.46 -4.75 13.93
CA VAL A 183 2.98 -4.04 12.74
C VAL A 183 4.10 -3.14 12.17
N THR A 184 4.80 -2.40 13.03
CA THR A 184 5.88 -1.50 12.58
C THR A 184 7.04 -2.25 11.95
N ASP A 185 7.47 -3.36 12.55
CA ASP A 185 8.53 -4.22 12.01
C ASP A 185 8.14 -4.76 10.64
N THR A 186 6.90 -5.25 10.51
CA THR A 186 6.35 -5.74 9.23
C THR A 186 6.35 -4.67 8.14
N LEU A 187 5.85 -3.47 8.45
CA LEU A 187 5.76 -2.40 7.47
C LEU A 187 7.13 -1.79 7.13
N THR A 188 8.08 -1.85 8.07
CA THR A 188 9.46 -1.44 7.84
C THR A 188 10.14 -2.40 6.87
N ASP A 189 10.06 -3.71 7.13
CA ASP A 189 10.60 -4.75 6.24
C ASP A 189 10.05 -4.58 4.81
N TYR A 190 8.74 -4.37 4.68
CA TYR A 190 8.09 -4.12 3.40
C TYR A 190 8.60 -2.88 2.65
N LEU A 191 8.91 -1.79 3.35
CA LEU A 191 9.38 -0.55 2.72
C LEU A 191 10.84 -0.59 2.31
N VAL A 192 11.68 -1.39 2.97
CA VAL A 192 13.13 -1.43 2.73
C VAL A 192 13.58 -2.62 1.88
N SER A 193 12.66 -3.55 1.57
CA SER A 193 12.90 -4.72 0.73
C SER A 193 13.05 -4.40 -0.76
#